data_AF-A0A7C3HG31-F1
#
_entry.id   AF-A0A7C3HG31-F1
#
_cell.length_a   1.000
_cell.length_b   1.000
_cell.length_c   1.000
_cell.angle_alpha   90.00
_cell.angle_beta   90.00
_cell.angle_gamma   90.00
#
_symmetry.space_group_name_H-M   'P 1'
#
loop_
_entity.id
_entity.type
_entity.pdbx_description
1 polymer ?
#
loop_
_entity_poly.entity_id
_entity_poly.type
_entity_poly.pdbx_seq_one_letter_code
_entity_poly.pdbx_strand_id
1 'polypeptide(L)'
;DIRRNLTKINYRIHTDAIKQNLIPKELTRQQVTQVYASEADILNMALFGKTAKQWRDENPDEKGNIRDFANVSQLVCLANLESLNAHLIQEGLNPAERLQKLNQIAIQQMALLLENHTEKRMEIGR
;
A
#
# COMPACT_ATOMS: atom_id res chain seq x y z
N ASP A 1 17.70 0.66 11.55
CA ASP A 1 16.52 1.55 11.56
C ASP A 1 15.27 0.69 11.62
N ILE A 2 14.50 0.83 12.70
CA ILE A 2 13.30 0.01 13.00
C ILE A 2 12.25 0.16 11.89
N ARG A 3 12.12 1.36 11.29
CA ARG A 3 11.11 1.64 10.25
C ARG A 3 11.33 0.83 8.98
N ARG A 4 12.59 0.70 8.56
CA ARG A 4 12.97 -0.11 7.39
C ARG A 4 12.70 -1.60 7.61
N ASN A 5 12.97 -2.09 8.82
CA ASN A 5 12.70 -3.49 9.16
C ASN A 5 11.19 -3.77 9.19
N LEU A 6 10.40 -2.87 9.76
CA LEU A 6 8.94 -2.99 9.80
C LEU A 6 8.36 -3.03 8.38
N THR A 7 8.81 -2.14 7.50
CA THR A 7 8.37 -2.11 6.09
C THR A 7 8.67 -3.44 5.39
N LYS A 8 9.87 -4.01 5.58
CA LYS A 8 10.23 -5.31 5.00
C LYS A 8 9.38 -6.46 5.54
N ILE A 9 9.07 -6.44 6.83
CA ILE A 9 8.23 -7.46 7.47
C ILE A 9 6.80 -7.37 6.91
N ASN A 10 6.24 -6.16 6.79
CA ASN A 10 4.88 -5.97 6.29
C ASN A 10 4.75 -6.39 4.82
N TYR A 11 5.74 -6.05 3.99
CA TYR A 11 5.82 -6.56 2.62
C TYR A 11 5.82 -8.09 2.56
N ARG A 12 6.59 -8.75 3.44
CA ARG A 12 6.62 -10.22 3.51
C ARG A 12 5.28 -10.80 3.95
N ILE A 13 4.68 -10.26 5.01
CA ILE A 13 3.36 -10.68 5.51
C ILE A 13 2.31 -10.59 4.39
N HIS A 14 2.29 -9.48 3.64
CA HIS A 14 1.36 -9.26 2.55
C HIS A 14 1.59 -10.23 1.39
N THR A 15 2.82 -10.36 0.92
CA THR A 15 3.17 -11.27 -0.19
C THR A 15 2.93 -12.75 0.15
N ASP A 16 3.15 -13.15 1.41
CA ASP A 16 2.84 -14.49 1.90
C ASP A 16 1.33 -14.73 1.95
N ALA A 17 0.52 -13.74 2.39
CA ALA A 17 -0.93 -13.86 2.38
C ALA A 17 -1.50 -13.98 0.96
N ILE A 18 -0.99 -13.20 -0.01
CA ILE A 18 -1.35 -13.35 -1.43
C ILE A 18 -1.02 -14.78 -1.89
N LYS A 19 0.21 -15.23 -1.63
CA LYS A 19 0.68 -16.54 -2.08
C LYS A 19 -0.16 -17.69 -1.55
N GLN A 20 -0.56 -17.62 -0.29
CA GLN A 20 -1.27 -18.71 0.37
C GLN A 20 -2.77 -18.75 0.04
N ASN A 21 -3.38 -17.60 -0.24
CA ASN A 21 -4.84 -17.50 -0.34
C ASN A 21 -5.34 -17.18 -1.77
N LEU A 22 -4.52 -16.50 -2.58
CA LEU A 22 -4.96 -15.98 -3.89
C LEU A 22 -4.26 -16.64 -5.08
N ILE A 23 -3.24 -17.49 -4.84
CA ILE A 23 -2.48 -18.16 -5.90
C ILE A 23 -2.77 -19.67 -5.90
N PRO A 24 -3.63 -20.14 -6.82
CA PRO A 24 -3.78 -21.57 -7.13
C PRO A 24 -2.47 -22.17 -7.64
N LYS A 25 -2.28 -23.49 -7.41
CA LYS A 25 -1.06 -24.22 -7.79
C LYS A 25 -0.90 -24.36 -9.31
N GLU A 26 -2.00 -24.20 -10.03
CA GLU A 26 -2.13 -24.41 -11.47
C GLU A 26 -1.78 -23.15 -12.28
N LEU A 27 -1.60 -22.00 -11.63
CA LEU A 27 -1.28 -20.76 -12.32
C LEU A 27 0.11 -20.77 -12.95
N THR A 28 0.19 -20.23 -14.17
CA THR A 28 1.47 -19.94 -14.82
C THR A 28 2.21 -18.81 -14.11
N ARG A 29 3.53 -18.72 -14.32
CA ARG A 29 4.34 -17.63 -13.77
C ARG A 29 3.81 -16.24 -14.14
N GLN A 30 3.33 -16.07 -15.37
CA GLN A 30 2.78 -14.79 -15.83
C GLN A 30 1.50 -14.43 -15.07
N GLN A 31 0.60 -15.39 -14.87
CA GLN A 31 -0.63 -15.17 -14.10
C GLN A 31 -0.32 -14.87 -12.63
N VAL A 32 0.66 -15.56 -12.04
CA VAL A 32 1.15 -15.24 -10.69
C VAL A 32 1.62 -13.79 -10.58
N THR A 33 2.43 -13.32 -11.53
CA THR A 33 2.88 -11.92 -11.57
C THR A 33 1.69 -10.95 -11.70
N GLN A 34 0.67 -11.29 -12.48
CA GLN A 34 -0.55 -10.49 -12.62
C GLN A 34 -1.36 -10.39 -11.31
N VAL A 35 -1.44 -11.47 -10.52
CA VAL A 35 -2.08 -11.46 -9.21
C VAL A 35 -1.33 -10.50 -8.27
N TYR A 36 0.00 -10.62 -8.17
CA TYR A 36 0.79 -9.70 -7.35
C TYR A 36 0.67 -8.23 -7.79
N ALA A 37 0.68 -7.97 -9.10
CA ALA A 37 0.52 -6.62 -9.62
C ALA A 37 -0.87 -6.04 -9.29
N SER A 38 -1.92 -6.83 -9.46
CA SER A 38 -3.30 -6.44 -9.11
C SER A 38 -3.43 -6.11 -7.61
N GLU A 39 -2.83 -6.93 -6.75
CA GLU A 39 -2.86 -6.71 -5.30
C GLU A 39 -2.04 -5.49 -4.86
N ALA A 40 -0.93 -5.20 -5.55
CA ALA A 40 -0.19 -3.95 -5.36
C ALA A 40 -1.02 -2.73 -5.78
N ASP A 41 -1.79 -2.85 -6.86
CA ASP A 41 -2.68 -1.78 -7.33
C ASP A 41 -3.84 -1.50 -6.37
N ILE A 42 -4.36 -2.48 -5.63
CA ILE A 42 -5.34 -2.23 -4.55
C ILE A 42 -4.75 -1.26 -3.52
N LEU A 43 -3.51 -1.47 -3.09
CA LEU A 43 -2.84 -0.58 -2.13
C LEU A 43 -2.56 0.80 -2.71
N ASN A 44 -2.14 0.86 -3.98
CA ASN A 44 -1.88 2.12 -4.66
C ASN A 44 -3.17 2.93 -4.84
N MET A 45 -4.26 2.27 -5.23
CA MET A 45 -5.58 2.89 -5.32
C MET A 45 -6.07 3.37 -3.96
N ALA A 46 -5.89 2.58 -2.90
CA ALA A 46 -6.33 2.94 -1.56
C ALA A 46 -5.67 4.22 -1.03
N LEU A 47 -4.38 4.44 -1.31
CA LEU A 47 -3.65 5.60 -0.80
C LEU A 47 -3.53 6.76 -1.80
N PHE A 48 -3.26 6.47 -3.07
CA PHE A 48 -2.93 7.47 -4.09
C PHE A 48 -4.04 7.70 -5.11
N GLY A 49 -5.12 6.90 -5.07
CA GLY A 49 -6.24 7.01 -6.01
C GLY A 49 -5.90 6.60 -7.45
N LYS A 50 -4.76 5.93 -7.68
CA LYS A 50 -4.32 5.52 -9.02
C LYS A 50 -3.57 4.19 -9.02
N THR A 51 -3.70 3.47 -10.12
CA THR A 51 -2.93 2.25 -10.42
C THR A 51 -1.49 2.61 -10.83
N ALA A 52 -0.60 1.62 -10.78
CA ALA A 52 0.77 1.76 -11.25
C ALA A 52 0.84 2.09 -12.74
N LYS A 53 -0.16 1.68 -13.54
CA LYS A 53 -0.25 2.07 -14.95
C LYS A 53 -0.65 3.53 -15.10
N GLN A 54 -1.73 3.97 -14.44
CA GLN A 54 -2.17 5.37 -14.50
C GLN A 54 -1.07 6.33 -14.05
N TRP A 55 -0.35 6.00 -12.97
CA TRP A 55 0.78 6.82 -12.54
C TRP A 55 1.89 6.92 -13.60
N ARG A 56 2.24 5.81 -14.28
CA ARG A 56 3.22 5.84 -15.37
C ARG A 56 2.74 6.66 -16.57
N ASP A 57 1.47 6.52 -16.93
CA ASP A 57 0.86 7.27 -18.03
C ASP A 57 0.87 8.79 -17.73
N GLU A 58 0.72 9.18 -16.46
CA GLU A 58 0.77 10.58 -16.00
C GLU A 58 2.19 11.12 -15.80
N ASN A 59 3.19 10.25 -15.65
CA ASN A 59 4.58 10.62 -15.32
C ASN A 59 5.56 9.93 -16.30
N PRO A 60 5.50 10.25 -17.62
CA PRO A 60 6.26 9.53 -18.65
C PRO A 60 7.77 9.71 -18.54
N ASP A 61 8.23 10.83 -17.96
CA ASP A 61 9.65 11.17 -17.84
C ASP A 61 10.27 10.68 -16.52
N GLU A 62 9.45 10.20 -15.58
CA GLU A 62 9.92 9.78 -14.26
C GLU A 62 10.46 8.34 -14.29
N LYS A 63 11.66 8.17 -13.73
CA LYS A 63 12.29 6.85 -13.60
C LYS A 63 11.93 6.24 -12.25
N GLY A 64 10.96 5.34 -12.24
CA GLY A 64 10.60 4.58 -11.03
C GLY A 64 9.15 4.14 -11.02
N ASN A 65 8.62 3.95 -9.81
CA ASN A 65 7.21 3.69 -9.55
C ASN A 65 6.67 4.69 -8.51
N ILE A 66 5.34 4.79 -8.40
CA ILE A 66 4.67 5.74 -7.50
C ILE A 66 5.19 5.73 -6.05
N ARG A 67 5.61 4.56 -5.53
CA ARG A 67 6.09 4.43 -4.14
C ARG A 67 7.48 5.07 -3.95
N ASP A 68 8.28 5.19 -5.00
CA ASP A 68 9.59 5.85 -4.96
C ASP A 68 9.47 7.36 -4.73
N PHE A 69 8.30 7.92 -5.05
CA PHE A 69 7.96 9.34 -4.90
C PHE A 69 7.10 9.62 -3.66
N ALA A 70 6.82 8.59 -2.85
CA ALA A 70 6.01 8.72 -1.64
C ALA A 70 6.83 9.33 -0.49
N ASN A 71 6.21 10.24 0.27
CA ASN A 71 6.83 10.80 1.47
C ASN A 71 6.79 9.80 2.65
N VAL A 72 7.49 10.13 3.74
CA VAL A 72 7.59 9.24 4.91
C VAL A 72 6.23 8.87 5.50
N SER A 73 5.29 9.82 5.58
CA SER A 73 3.94 9.56 6.10
C SER A 73 3.18 8.56 5.20
N GLN A 74 3.28 8.74 3.89
CA GLN A 74 2.67 7.83 2.90
C GLN A 74 3.30 6.43 2.96
N LEU A 75 4.62 6.33 3.10
CA LEU A 75 5.30 5.03 3.24
C LEU A 75 4.90 4.30 4.52
N VAL A 76 4.72 5.03 5.63
CA VAL A 76 4.21 4.46 6.89
C VAL A 76 2.77 3.97 6.71
N CYS A 77 1.91 4.75 6.06
CA CYS A 77 0.55 4.35 5.76
C CYS A 77 0.51 3.09 4.87
N LEU A 78 1.29 3.05 3.79
CA LEU A 78 1.43 1.86 2.94
C LEU A 78 1.83 0.62 3.72
N ALA A 79 2.87 0.72 4.56
CA ALA A 79 3.32 -0.40 5.37
C ALA A 79 2.19 -0.93 6.27
N ASN A 80 1.36 -0.05 6.82
CA ASN A 80 0.20 -0.49 7.61
C ASN A 80 -0.89 -1.13 6.73
N LEU A 81 -1.19 -0.55 5.57
CA LEU A 81 -2.16 -1.11 4.62
C LEU A 81 -1.75 -2.49 4.11
N GLU A 82 -0.45 -2.77 3.92
CA GLU A 82 0.06 -4.09 3.56
C GLU A 82 -0.32 -5.16 4.60
N SER A 83 -0.04 -4.89 5.88
CA SER A 83 -0.39 -5.81 6.97
C SER A 83 -1.90 -5.99 7.11
N LEU A 84 -2.68 -4.92 6.96
CA LEU A 84 -4.13 -5.01 7.04
C LEU A 84 -4.71 -5.77 5.86
N ASN A 85 -4.24 -5.50 4.64
CA ASN A 85 -4.71 -6.22 3.45
C ASN A 85 -4.40 -7.72 3.56
N ALA A 86 -3.25 -8.09 4.11
CA ALA A 86 -2.91 -9.48 4.40
C ALA A 86 -3.96 -10.16 5.30
N HIS A 87 -4.42 -9.47 6.34
CA HIS A 87 -5.47 -9.97 7.23
C HIS A 87 -6.82 -10.09 6.51
N LEU A 88 -7.23 -9.07 5.75
CA LEU A 88 -8.50 -9.11 5.01
C LEU A 88 -8.52 -10.21 3.92
N ILE A 89 -7.35 -10.51 3.33
CA ILE A 89 -7.18 -11.65 2.42
C ILE A 89 -7.42 -12.97 3.16
N GLN A 90 -6.90 -13.12 4.37
CA GLN A 90 -7.11 -14.33 5.19
C GLN A 90 -8.57 -14.48 5.64
N GLU A 91 -9.27 -13.37 5.86
CA GLU A 91 -10.71 -13.34 6.13
C GLU A 91 -11.56 -13.64 4.88
N GLY A 92 -10.95 -13.76 3.70
CA GLY A 92 -11.62 -14.12 2.45
C GLY A 92 -12.39 -12.97 1.80
N LEU A 93 -12.14 -11.71 2.19
CA LEU A 93 -12.82 -10.56 1.61
C LEU A 93 -12.40 -10.35 0.15
N ASN A 94 -13.36 -9.97 -0.68
CA ASN A 94 -13.08 -9.74 -2.09
C ASN A 94 -12.30 -8.43 -2.31
N PRO A 95 -11.60 -8.27 -3.45
CA PRO A 95 -10.78 -7.09 -3.73
C PRO A 95 -11.49 -5.75 -3.58
N ALA A 96 -12.77 -5.66 -3.97
CA ALA A 96 -13.53 -4.41 -3.92
C ALA A 96 -13.83 -3.99 -2.48
N GLU A 97 -14.25 -4.93 -1.65
CA GLU A 97 -14.47 -4.71 -0.21
C GLU A 97 -13.18 -4.30 0.50
N ARG A 98 -12.07 -4.98 0.17
CA ARG A 98 -10.74 -4.66 0.71
C ARG A 98 -10.33 -3.25 0.33
N LEU A 99 -10.45 -2.88 -0.95
CA LEU A 99 -10.13 -1.53 -1.42
C LEU A 99 -10.90 -0.44 -0.66
N GLN A 100 -12.22 -0.60 -0.48
CA GLN A 100 -13.04 0.37 0.25
C GLN A 100 -12.58 0.54 1.70
N LYS A 101 -12.36 -0.56 2.42
CA LYS A 101 -11.88 -0.53 3.82
C LYS A 101 -10.49 0.08 3.93
N LEU A 102 -9.57 -0.33 3.06
CA LEU A 102 -8.20 0.16 3.02
C LEU A 102 -8.16 1.67 2.72
N ASN A 103 -8.97 2.14 1.77
CA ASN A 103 -9.03 3.57 1.44
C ASN A 103 -9.57 4.41 2.60
N GLN A 104 -10.63 3.95 3.28
CA GLN A 104 -11.18 4.65 4.44
C GLN A 104 -10.13 4.80 5.55
N ILE A 105 -9.37 3.73 5.80
CA ILE A 105 -8.29 3.73 6.80
C ILE A 105 -7.12 4.60 6.36
N ALA A 106 -6.76 4.57 5.07
CA ALA A 106 -5.70 5.42 4.51
C ALA A 106 -6.04 6.91 4.71
N ILE A 107 -7.27 7.32 4.42
CA ILE A 107 -7.74 8.70 4.62
C ILE A 107 -7.62 9.12 6.10
N GLN A 108 -8.09 8.27 7.01
CA GLN A 108 -8.01 8.54 8.46
C GLN A 108 -6.56 8.66 8.93
N GLN A 109 -5.68 7.75 8.51
CA GLN A 109 -4.27 7.77 8.90
C GLN A 109 -3.53 8.99 8.36
N MET A 110 -3.78 9.34 7.10
CA MET A 110 -3.16 10.51 6.49
C MET A 110 -3.61 11.82 7.14
N ALA A 111 -4.89 11.94 7.53
CA ALA A 111 -5.39 13.09 8.27
C ALA A 111 -4.62 13.27 9.59
N LEU A 112 -4.53 12.22 10.41
CA LEU A 112 -3.81 12.24 11.69
C LEU A 112 -2.32 12.53 11.53
N LEU A 113 -1.67 11.94 10.52
CA LEU A 113 -0.25 12.18 10.27
C LEU A 113 0.01 13.63 9.85
N LEU A 114 -0.90 14.24 9.10
CA LEU A 114 -0.79 15.65 8.68
C LEU A 114 -1.03 16.60 9.87
N GLU A 115 -2.03 16.34 10.71
CA GLU A 115 -2.33 17.14 11.91
C GLU A 115 -1.10 17.24 12.83
N ASN A 116 -0.46 16.10 13.12
CA ASN A 116 0.76 16.02 13.93
C ASN A 116 1.93 16.84 13.35
N HIS A 117 2.05 16.96 12.02
CA HIS A 117 3.08 17.78 11.40
C HIS A 117 2.80 19.28 11.55
N THR A 118 1.52 19.68 11.52
CA THR A 118 1.11 21.07 11.79
C THR A 118 1.40 21.49 13.23
N GLU A 119 1.07 20.64 14.21
CA GLU A 119 1.31 20.94 15.64
C GLU A 119 2.81 21.07 15.93
N LYS A 120 3.63 20.16 15.41
CA LYS A 120 5.08 20.19 15.59
C LYS A 120 5.74 21.42 14.95
N ARG A 121 5.19 21.93 13.84
CA ARG A 121 5.65 23.20 13.23
C ARG A 121 5.31 24.42 14.09
N MET A 122 4.19 24.40 14.83
CA MET A 122 3.81 25.48 15.73
C MET A 122 4.65 25.49 17.02
N GLU A 123 5.10 24.34 17.50
CA GLU A 123 5.99 24.25 18.68
C GLU A 123 7.42 24.76 18.41
N ILE A 124 7.94 24.55 17.19
CA ILE A 124 9.31 25.00 16.82
C ILE A 124 9.36 26.52 16.55
N GLY A 125 8.20 27.15 16.36
CA GLY A 125 8.05 28.59 16.12
C GLY A 125 7.80 29.45 17.36
N ARG A 126 7.97 28.90 18.58
CA ARG A 126 7.79 29.62 19.85
C ARG A 126 9.09 29.68 20.64
#